data_AF-A0AAV5V396-F1
#
_entry.id   AF-A0AAV5V396-F1
#
_cell.length_a   1.000
_cell.length_b   1.000
_cell.length_c   1.000
_cell.angle_alpha   90.00
_cell.angle_beta   90.00
_cell.angle_gamma   90.00
#
_symmetry.space_group_name_H-M   'P 1'
#
loop_
_entity.id
_entity.type
_entity.pdbx_description
1 polymer ?
#
loop_
_entity_poly.entity_id
_entity_poly.type
_entity_poly.pdbx_seq_one_letter_code
_entity_poly.pdbx_strand_id
1 'polypeptide(L)'
;NLHKSYTNRAKMTTSRIIFLIFLTVFNSIDSLRCLHKATVQENIAVGPLNTNLEVTVGEGKINCDAGLDRCANFAKMSVVDFLKLDTAKSVANVALIEGQIYGYACMSAADCTTIKAASGKNCLPTPAGSSCCCDSDDCTGDSGSNLPILAGISLIAARILTK
;
A
#
# COMPACT_ATOMS: atom_id res chain seq x y z
N ASN A 1 -73.10 -36.24 -2.25
CA ASN A 1 -72.13 -35.33 -1.62
C ASN A 1 -70.88 -35.22 -2.49
N LEU A 2 -70.97 -34.35 -3.49
CA LEU A 2 -69.85 -33.81 -4.25
C LEU A 2 -69.08 -32.78 -3.41
N HIS A 3 -67.86 -32.44 -3.88
CA HIS A 3 -67.01 -31.28 -3.52
C HIS A 3 -66.01 -31.42 -2.37
N LYS A 4 -64.73 -31.64 -2.71
CA LYS A 4 -63.63 -30.63 -2.73
C LYS A 4 -62.29 -31.38 -2.87
N SER A 5 -61.59 -31.31 -4.00
CA SER A 5 -60.81 -30.19 -4.56
C SER A 5 -59.42 -30.04 -3.91
N TYR A 6 -58.42 -30.54 -4.64
CA TYR A 6 -57.11 -29.93 -4.93
C TYR A 6 -56.55 -28.93 -3.91
N THR A 7 -55.39 -29.22 -3.30
CA THR A 7 -54.23 -28.29 -3.34
C THR A 7 -52.92 -28.87 -2.76
N ASN A 8 -51.82 -28.55 -3.45
CA ASN A 8 -50.46 -28.30 -2.94
C ASN A 8 -49.47 -29.47 -2.76
N ARG A 9 -49.01 -29.98 -3.92
CA ARG A 9 -47.56 -30.19 -4.16
C ARG A 9 -46.85 -28.83 -4.15
N ALA A 10 -46.19 -28.47 -3.06
CA ALA A 10 -45.14 -27.44 -3.04
C ALA A 10 -44.46 -27.41 -1.66
N LYS A 11 -43.63 -28.41 -1.34
CA LYS A 11 -42.69 -28.27 -0.22
C LYS A 11 -41.33 -28.80 -0.64
N MET A 12 -40.32 -27.96 -0.40
CA MET A 12 -38.88 -28.24 -0.41
C MET A 12 -38.14 -28.20 -1.76
N THR A 13 -38.09 -27.03 -2.40
CA THR A 13 -36.95 -26.63 -3.24
C THR A 13 -36.48 -25.20 -2.94
N THR A 14 -36.71 -24.71 -1.72
CA THR A 14 -36.38 -23.32 -1.32
C THR A 14 -35.25 -23.24 -0.29
N SER A 15 -34.38 -24.27 -0.20
CA SER A 15 -33.30 -24.29 0.80
C SER A 15 -31.88 -24.24 0.21
N ARG A 16 -31.71 -24.23 -1.12
CA ARG A 16 -30.37 -24.20 -1.76
C ARG A 16 -30.00 -22.87 -2.42
N ILE A 17 -30.96 -21.98 -2.65
CA ILE A 17 -30.71 -20.68 -3.30
C ILE A 17 -30.19 -19.64 -2.29
N ILE A 18 -30.56 -19.76 -1.00
CA ILE A 18 -30.13 -18.82 0.05
C ILE A 18 -28.63 -18.99 0.41
N PHE A 19 -28.05 -20.17 0.21
CA PHE A 19 -26.63 -20.40 0.50
C PHE A 19 -25.68 -19.91 -0.62
N LEU A 20 -26.19 -19.72 -1.85
CA LEU A 20 -25.39 -19.24 -2.99
C LEU A 20 -25.28 -17.71 -3.06
N ILE A 21 -26.18 -16.98 -2.39
CA ILE A 21 -26.17 -15.50 -2.39
C ILE A 21 -25.21 -14.95 -1.32
N PHE A 22 -24.83 -15.74 -0.31
CA PHE A 22 -23.87 -15.31 0.72
C PHE A 22 -22.39 -15.43 0.33
N LEU A 23 -22.07 -16.10 -0.79
CA LEU A 23 -20.69 -16.26 -1.28
C LEU A 23 -20.24 -15.17 -2.26
N THR A 24 -21.13 -14.26 -2.67
CA THR A 24 -20.82 -13.13 -3.56
C THR A 24 -20.65 -11.81 -2.82
N VAL A 25 -20.59 -11.87 -1.49
CA VAL A 25 -20.58 -10.70 -0.60
C VAL A 25 -19.13 -10.35 -0.29
N PHE A 26 -18.55 -9.52 -1.18
CA PHE A 26 -17.35 -8.70 -0.98
C PHE A 26 -15.97 -9.40 -0.98
N ASN A 27 -15.51 -9.84 -2.16
CA ASN A 27 -14.08 -9.70 -2.50
C ASN A 27 -13.83 -8.27 -3.02
N SER A 28 -14.22 -7.26 -2.25
CA SER A 28 -13.59 -5.94 -2.41
C SER A 28 -12.20 -6.14 -1.84
N ILE A 29 -11.28 -6.66 -2.65
CA ILE A 29 -9.85 -6.52 -2.38
C ILE A 29 -9.63 -5.02 -2.54
N ASP A 30 -9.87 -4.26 -1.47
CA ASP A 30 -9.48 -2.87 -1.40
C ASP A 30 -7.97 -2.87 -1.65
N SER A 31 -7.59 -2.45 -2.85
CA SER A 31 -6.20 -2.40 -3.26
C SER A 31 -5.51 -1.41 -2.33
N LEU A 32 -4.60 -1.92 -1.50
CA LEU A 32 -3.82 -1.12 -0.57
C LEU A 32 -3.24 0.10 -1.30
N ARG A 33 -3.38 1.30 -0.74
CA ARG A 33 -2.84 2.52 -1.32
C ARG A 33 -1.52 2.89 -0.64
N CYS A 34 -0.45 2.98 -1.42
CA CYS A 34 0.88 3.27 -0.91
C CYS A 34 1.50 4.48 -1.58
N LEU A 35 2.45 5.11 -0.88
CA LEU A 35 3.35 6.06 -1.52
C LEU A 35 4.31 5.30 -2.45
N HIS A 36 4.39 5.74 -3.69
CA HIS A 36 5.39 5.30 -4.66
C HIS A 36 6.38 6.43 -4.91
N LYS A 37 7.66 6.12 -4.77
CA LYS A 37 8.79 6.99 -5.07
C LYS A 37 10.05 6.17 -5.16
N ALA A 38 10.68 6.09 -6.31
CA ALA A 38 11.94 5.41 -6.47
C ALA A 38 13.06 6.41 -6.78
N THR A 39 14.18 6.32 -6.06
CA THR A 39 15.39 7.08 -6.37
C THR A 39 16.48 6.09 -6.76
N VAL A 40 16.99 6.25 -7.98
CA VAL A 40 18.15 5.52 -8.47
C VAL A 40 19.37 6.41 -8.28
N GLN A 41 20.43 5.84 -7.69
CA GLN A 41 21.72 6.46 -7.50
C GLN A 41 22.79 5.69 -8.26
N GLU A 42 23.46 6.38 -9.16
CA GLU A 42 24.61 5.87 -9.91
C GLU A 42 25.85 6.69 -9.59
N ASN A 43 26.98 6.01 -9.42
CA ASN A 43 28.27 6.65 -9.29
C ASN A 43 28.89 6.72 -10.69
N ILE A 44 28.96 7.93 -11.25
CA ILE A 44 29.53 8.16 -12.57
C ILE A 44 30.98 8.61 -12.37
N ALA A 45 31.90 7.78 -12.88
CA ALA A 45 33.33 8.09 -12.92
C ALA A 45 33.76 8.36 -14.37
N VAL A 46 34.12 9.61 -14.67
CA VAL A 46 34.65 10.01 -15.99
C VAL A 46 35.99 10.71 -15.79
N GLY A 47 37.08 9.95 -15.96
CA GLY A 47 38.43 10.44 -15.70
C GLY A 47 38.62 10.80 -14.21
N PRO A 48 39.08 12.03 -13.85
CA PRO A 48 39.25 12.43 -12.46
C PRO A 48 37.92 12.82 -11.77
N LEU A 49 36.82 12.91 -12.52
CA LEU A 49 35.52 13.27 -11.97
C LEU A 49 34.84 12.03 -11.41
N ASN A 50 34.46 12.11 -10.13
CA ASN A 50 33.63 11.14 -9.44
C ASN A 50 32.41 11.89 -8.89
N THR A 51 31.23 11.60 -9.41
CA THR A 51 29.98 12.24 -8.99
C THR A 51 28.89 11.21 -8.78
N ASN A 52 27.96 11.51 -7.87
CA ASN A 52 26.77 10.71 -7.66
C ASN A 52 25.63 11.37 -8.46
N LEU A 53 25.08 10.64 -9.42
CA LEU A 53 23.85 11.02 -10.11
C LEU A 53 22.68 10.36 -9.37
N GLU A 54 21.76 11.18 -8.85
CA GLU A 54 20.51 10.70 -8.26
C GLU A 54 19.34 11.10 -9.16
N VAL A 55 18.59 10.12 -9.63
CA VAL A 55 17.37 10.31 -10.44
C VAL A 55 16.19 9.77 -9.64
N THR A 56 15.24 10.64 -9.33
CA THR A 56 13.99 10.24 -8.70
C THR A 56 12.91 10.06 -9.77
N VAL A 57 12.28 8.90 -9.78
CA VAL A 57 11.22 8.51 -10.71
C VAL A 57 9.94 8.28 -9.95
N GLY A 58 8.87 8.90 -10.45
CA GLY A 58 7.48 8.67 -10.04
C GLY A 58 7.23 8.97 -8.57
N GLU A 59 6.76 10.17 -8.23
CA GLU A 59 6.34 10.51 -6.87
C GLU A 59 4.81 10.65 -6.81
N GLY A 60 4.16 9.82 -6.00
CA GLY A 60 2.71 9.89 -5.82
C GLY A 60 2.11 8.67 -5.12
N LYS A 61 0.84 8.76 -4.74
CA LYS A 61 0.11 7.64 -4.16
C LYS A 61 -0.47 6.76 -5.28
N ILE A 62 -0.26 5.45 -5.18
CA ILE A 62 -0.79 4.47 -6.12
C ILE A 62 -1.54 3.37 -5.38
N ASN A 63 -2.52 2.77 -6.05
CA ASN A 63 -3.14 1.54 -5.60
C ASN A 63 -2.23 0.37 -5.98
N CYS A 64 -1.99 -0.53 -5.04
CA CYS A 64 -1.14 -1.69 -5.25
C CYS A 64 -1.79 -2.73 -6.14
N ASP A 65 -0.99 -3.35 -7.01
CA ASP A 65 -1.41 -4.47 -7.83
C ASP A 65 -1.74 -5.71 -6.97
N ALA A 66 -2.46 -6.65 -7.58
CA ALA A 66 -2.81 -7.91 -6.93
C ALA A 66 -1.55 -8.66 -6.45
N GLY A 67 -1.54 -9.06 -5.17
CA GLY A 67 -0.42 -9.76 -4.54
C GLY A 67 0.62 -8.84 -3.87
N LEU A 68 0.50 -7.52 -4.04
CA LEU A 68 1.30 -6.53 -3.31
C LEU A 68 0.48 -6.00 -2.13
N ASP A 69 0.59 -6.68 -0.98
CA ASP A 69 -0.24 -6.47 0.21
C ASP A 69 0.44 -5.61 1.30
N ARG A 70 1.58 -4.97 0.98
CA ARG A 70 2.34 -4.10 1.89
C ARG A 70 2.75 -2.80 1.21
N CYS A 71 2.81 -1.72 1.98
CA CYS A 71 3.61 -0.54 1.63
C CYS A 71 4.98 -0.69 2.27
N ALA A 72 6.03 -0.38 1.50
CA ALA A 72 7.39 -0.46 1.98
C ALA A 72 8.13 0.86 1.78
N ASN A 73 8.93 1.23 2.77
CA ASN A 73 10.11 2.08 2.59
C ASN A 73 11.32 1.16 2.59
N PHE A 74 12.10 1.13 1.51
CA PHE A 74 13.23 0.23 1.37
C PHE A 74 14.55 1.00 1.26
N ALA A 75 15.55 0.50 1.99
CA ALA A 75 16.91 1.02 1.96
C ALA A 75 17.59 0.78 0.60
N LYS A 76 18.71 1.47 0.38
CA LYS A 76 19.56 1.31 -0.81
C LYS A 76 19.90 -0.16 -1.04
N MET A 77 19.57 -0.65 -2.22
CA MET A 77 19.93 -1.97 -2.72
C MET A 77 20.37 -1.89 -4.18
N SER A 78 21.03 -2.92 -4.70
CA SER A 78 21.37 -2.94 -6.12
C SER A 78 20.10 -2.97 -6.98
N VAL A 79 20.12 -2.32 -8.16
CA VAL A 79 18.98 -2.41 -9.09
C VAL A 79 18.72 -3.88 -9.50
N VAL A 80 19.79 -4.67 -9.64
CA VAL A 80 19.68 -6.11 -9.94
C VAL A 80 18.91 -6.89 -8.88
N ASP A 81 19.09 -6.57 -7.60
CA ASP A 81 18.34 -7.23 -6.52
C ASP A 81 16.91 -6.72 -6.44
N PHE A 82 16.69 -5.43 -6.67
CA PHE A 82 15.34 -4.87 -6.77
C PHE A 82 14.52 -5.53 -7.89
N LEU A 83 15.12 -5.76 -9.05
CA LEU A 83 14.46 -6.41 -10.19
C LEU A 83 14.03 -7.87 -9.93
N LYS A 84 14.49 -8.49 -8.83
CA LYS A 84 14.04 -9.83 -8.41
C LYS A 84 12.78 -9.80 -7.56
N LEU A 85 12.39 -8.64 -7.03
CA LEU A 85 11.23 -8.47 -6.16
C LEU A 85 9.93 -8.51 -6.99
N ASP A 86 8.82 -8.89 -6.35
CA ASP A 86 7.51 -8.89 -6.99
C ASP A 86 7.10 -7.48 -7.44
N THR A 87 7.45 -6.44 -6.66
CA THR A 87 7.17 -5.04 -7.04
C THR A 87 7.76 -4.65 -8.39
N ALA A 88 8.89 -5.24 -8.79
CA ALA A 88 9.56 -4.90 -10.04
C ALA A 88 8.90 -5.54 -11.26
N LYS A 89 8.09 -6.59 -11.07
CA LYS A 89 7.37 -7.27 -12.17
C LYS A 89 6.37 -6.35 -12.86
N SER A 90 5.84 -5.36 -12.14
CA SER A 90 4.92 -4.35 -12.67
C SER A 90 5.63 -3.17 -13.36
N VAL A 91 6.96 -3.05 -13.21
CA VAL A 91 7.73 -1.93 -13.77
C VAL A 91 8.39 -2.38 -15.07
N ALA A 92 7.75 -2.08 -16.20
CA ALA A 92 8.28 -2.41 -17.51
C ALA A 92 9.62 -1.67 -17.77
N ASN A 93 10.70 -2.43 -18.03
CA ASN A 93 11.98 -1.96 -18.55
C ASN A 93 12.59 -0.73 -17.84
N VAL A 94 13.07 -0.90 -16.61
CA VAL A 94 14.05 0.04 -16.05
C VAL A 94 15.35 -0.12 -16.85
N ALA A 95 15.71 0.89 -17.63
CA ALA A 95 16.89 0.87 -18.51
C ALA A 95 18.23 0.96 -17.76
N LEU A 96 18.20 1.13 -16.44
CA LEU A 96 19.37 1.22 -15.58
C LEU A 96 19.55 -0.13 -14.90
N ILE A 97 20.56 -0.90 -15.32
CA ILE A 97 20.91 -2.21 -14.74
C ILE A 97 22.00 -2.06 -13.67
N GLU A 98 22.63 -0.89 -13.62
CA GLU A 98 23.73 -0.56 -12.72
C GLU A 98 23.28 0.47 -11.69
N GLY A 99 23.94 0.50 -10.54
CA GLY A 99 23.62 1.43 -9.46
C GLY A 99 22.76 0.88 -8.34
N GLN A 100 22.31 1.78 -7.47
CA GLN A 100 21.52 1.49 -6.29
C GLN A 100 20.14 2.14 -6.40
N ILE A 101 19.12 1.50 -5.86
CA ILE A 101 17.75 2.02 -5.80
C ILE A 101 17.25 1.99 -4.36
N TYR A 102 16.49 3.01 -3.98
CA TYR A 102 15.83 3.13 -2.69
C TYR A 102 14.53 3.93 -2.83
N GLY A 103 13.66 3.85 -1.83
CA GLY A 103 12.47 4.68 -1.75
C GLY A 103 11.24 3.93 -1.24
N TYR A 104 10.10 4.19 -1.85
CA TYR A 104 8.79 3.75 -1.42
C TYR A 104 8.07 3.00 -2.54
N ALA A 105 7.48 1.86 -2.22
CA ALA A 105 6.75 1.04 -3.19
C ALA A 105 5.71 0.14 -2.51
N CYS A 106 4.77 -0.35 -3.31
CA CYS A 106 3.97 -1.52 -2.98
C CYS A 106 4.86 -2.77 -3.02
N MET A 107 4.76 -3.66 -2.03
CA MET A 107 5.54 -4.90 -1.96
C MET A 107 4.66 -6.06 -1.50
N SER A 108 5.10 -7.28 -1.80
CA SER A 108 4.52 -8.47 -1.16
C SER A 108 5.10 -8.66 0.24
N ALA A 109 4.37 -9.34 1.12
CA ALA A 109 4.91 -9.76 2.43
C ALA A 109 6.22 -10.58 2.31
N ALA A 110 6.39 -11.34 1.22
CA ALA A 110 7.61 -12.09 0.94
C ALA A 110 8.80 -11.17 0.60
N ASP A 111 8.58 -10.14 -0.22
CA ASP A 111 9.59 -9.13 -0.54
C ASP A 111 10.04 -8.38 0.71
N CYS A 112 9.09 -7.98 1.57
CA CYS A 112 9.40 -7.35 2.86
C CYS A 112 10.34 -8.20 3.73
N THR A 113 10.14 -9.52 3.71
CA THR A 113 11.03 -10.46 4.41
C THR A 113 12.41 -10.53 3.74
N THR A 114 12.44 -10.58 2.41
CA THR A 114 13.68 -10.63 1.61
C THR A 114 14.57 -9.41 1.87
N ILE A 115 13.98 -8.22 1.94
CA ILE A 115 14.71 -6.97 2.20
C ILE A 115 14.95 -6.72 3.69
N LYS A 116 14.58 -7.68 4.56
CA LYS A 116 14.69 -7.60 6.02
C LYS A 116 14.04 -6.33 6.60
N ALA A 117 12.89 -5.95 6.05
CA ALA A 117 12.15 -4.79 6.53
C ALA A 117 11.59 -5.03 7.93
N ALA A 118 11.67 -4.02 8.79
CA ALA A 118 10.96 -4.02 10.05
C ALA A 118 9.45 -3.88 9.79
N SER A 119 8.62 -4.63 10.50
CA SER A 119 7.17 -4.41 10.47
C SER A 119 6.81 -3.22 11.35
N GLY A 120 6.07 -2.27 10.80
CA GLY A 120 5.62 -1.08 11.52
C GLY A 120 4.17 -0.74 11.19
N LYS A 121 3.53 0.04 12.06
CA LYS A 121 2.23 0.66 11.73
C LYS A 121 2.40 1.82 10.76
N ASN A 122 3.50 2.55 10.89
CA ASN A 122 3.86 3.66 10.03
C ASN A 122 5.33 3.46 9.60
N CYS A 123 5.57 3.50 8.29
CA CYS A 123 6.88 3.44 7.67
C CYS A 123 7.25 4.80 7.08
N LEU A 124 7.16 5.82 7.93
CA LEU A 124 7.66 7.18 7.66
C LEU A 124 9.15 7.13 7.29
N PRO A 125 9.73 8.22 6.75
CA PRO A 125 11.13 8.24 6.33
C PRO A 125 12.02 7.71 7.45
N THR A 126 12.49 6.47 7.27
CA THR A 126 13.36 5.82 8.23
C THR A 126 14.76 6.42 8.12
N PRO A 127 15.55 6.40 9.20
CA PRO A 127 16.95 6.78 9.11
C PRO A 127 17.63 5.99 8.00
N ALA A 128 18.52 6.68 7.27
CA ALA A 128 19.22 6.14 6.11
C ALA A 128 19.77 4.74 6.38
N GLY A 129 19.34 3.75 5.59
CA GLY A 129 19.84 2.37 5.67
C GLY A 129 18.91 1.36 6.35
N SER A 130 17.68 1.72 6.74
CA SER A 130 16.71 0.75 7.27
C SER A 130 15.44 0.66 6.44
N SER A 131 14.99 -0.57 6.20
CA SER A 131 13.73 -0.88 5.49
C SER A 131 12.58 -1.08 6.47
N CYS A 132 11.37 -0.71 6.09
CA CYS A 132 10.14 -0.86 6.86
C CYS A 132 8.97 -1.28 5.96
N CYS A 133 8.09 -2.15 6.45
CA CYS A 133 6.84 -2.52 5.79
C CYS A 133 5.63 -2.36 6.72
N CYS A 134 4.51 -1.94 6.14
CA CYS A 134 3.22 -1.73 6.79
C CYS A 134 2.07 -2.14 5.85
N ASP A 135 0.86 -2.31 6.38
CA ASP A 135 -0.27 -2.96 5.66
C ASP A 135 -1.58 -2.17 5.72
N SER A 136 -1.48 -0.87 6.01
CA SER A 136 -2.60 0.06 5.97
C SER A 136 -2.35 1.14 4.92
N ASP A 137 -3.42 1.71 4.38
CA ASP A 137 -3.30 2.79 3.40
C ASP A 137 -2.45 3.95 3.92
N ASP A 138 -1.64 4.51 3.03
CA ASP A 138 -0.79 5.68 3.23
C ASP A 138 0.21 5.56 4.42
N CYS A 139 0.49 4.34 4.89
CA CYS A 139 1.34 4.13 6.08
C CYS A 139 2.82 4.50 5.88
N THR A 140 3.27 4.63 4.62
CA THR A 140 4.61 5.15 4.26
C THR A 140 4.69 6.68 4.23
N GLY A 141 3.62 7.37 4.61
CA GLY A 141 3.54 8.82 4.68
C GLY A 141 2.90 9.47 3.46
N ASP A 142 2.46 10.72 3.64
CA ASP A 142 1.90 11.55 2.59
C ASP A 142 3.03 12.34 1.89
N SER A 143 3.23 12.13 0.59
CA SER A 143 4.04 13.06 -0.21
C SER A 143 3.18 14.28 -0.54
N GLY A 144 2.95 15.09 0.48
CA GLY A 144 2.09 16.25 0.42
C GLY A 144 2.05 16.94 1.78
N SER A 145 2.77 18.05 1.88
CA SER A 145 2.77 19.02 2.97
C SER A 145 1.53 19.00 3.87
N ASN A 146 1.64 18.42 5.07
CA ASN A 146 0.82 18.83 6.20
C ASN A 146 1.70 19.69 7.10
N LEU A 147 1.62 21.01 6.90
CA LEU A 147 1.71 21.94 8.03
C LEU A 147 0.95 21.34 9.22
N PRO A 148 1.44 21.48 10.46
CA PRO A 148 0.69 21.01 11.61
C PRO A 148 -0.64 21.76 11.65
N ILE A 149 -1.73 21.08 11.29
CA ILE A 149 -3.07 21.55 11.60
C ILE A 149 -3.13 21.56 13.12
N LEU A 150 -3.14 22.77 13.70
CA LEU A 150 -3.53 23.02 15.08
C LEU A 150 -4.93 22.40 15.28
N ALA A 151 -4.96 21.14 15.67
CA ALA A 151 -6.16 20.50 16.18
C ALA A 151 -6.39 21.03 17.59
N GLY A 152 -7.30 22.01 17.69
CA GLY A 152 -8.29 22.10 18.76
C GLY A 152 -7.77 22.24 20.19
N ILE A 153 -7.65 23.49 20.64
CA ILE A 153 -8.09 23.82 22.00
C ILE A 153 -9.42 24.57 21.86
N SER A 154 -10.51 23.79 21.83
CA SER A 154 -11.82 24.28 22.27
C SER A 154 -11.80 24.32 23.80
N LEU A 155 -11.55 25.49 24.38
CA LEU A 155 -11.91 25.76 25.78
C LEU A 155 -13.12 26.71 25.78
N ILE A 156 -14.27 26.05 25.70
CA ILE A 156 -15.49 26.29 26.47
C ILE A 156 -15.73 27.76 26.86
N ALA A 157 -16.66 28.38 26.15
CA ALA A 157 -17.43 29.50 26.65
C ALA A 157 -18.22 29.04 27.89
N ALA A 158 -17.75 29.39 29.08
CA ALA A 158 -18.58 29.43 30.28
C ALA A 158 -19.06 30.87 30.47
N ARG A 159 -20.20 31.21 29.83
CA ARG A 159 -21.09 32.24 30.38
C ARG A 159 -21.64 31.68 31.69
N ILE A 160 -21.26 32.27 32.82
CA ILE A 160 -22.15 32.30 33.98
C ILE A 160 -22.46 33.76 34.28
N LEU A 161 -23.75 34.04 34.10
CA LEU A 161 -24.48 35.24 34.43
C LEU A 161 -24.43 35.58 35.92
N THR A 162 -24.60 36.88 36.20
CA THR A 162 -25.34 37.47 37.33
C THR A 162 -24.84 37.21 38.76
N LYS A 163 -24.27 38.24 39.38
CA LYS A 163 -24.99 39.14 40.30
C LYS A 163 -24.23 40.45 40.48
#